data_AF-A0A3B5LZ89-F1
#
_entry.id   AF-A0A3B5LZ89-F1
#
_cell.length_a   1.000
_cell.length_b   1.000
_cell.length_c   1.000
_cell.angle_alpha   90.00
_cell.angle_beta   90.00
_cell.angle_gamma   90.00
#
_symmetry.space_group_name_H-M   'P 1'
#
loop_
_entity.id
_entity.type
_entity.pdbx_description
1 polymer ?
#
loop_
_entity_poly.entity_id
_entity_poly.type
_entity_poly.pdbx_seq_one_letter_code
_entity_poly.pdbx_strand_id
1 'polypeptide(L)'
;FWVKKQVKLPYSAVGGGHVMLLYPPDDDKRLPELLCHLGSSLQALGFTVSLDLWSQGELSVLGPVPWLHSRLDRLKRQGGKVVLVLTQTTWTRAEEWGACSCENNEESIKGAEGDSALSRHVDVFGASLSCILADYLQGRAGERFMLVQFESLPPAPPGGYRPLPRLFCGLHLYSLPSQSLGFLTELAVFAAGRLFLEYISWNYFTPNSPLKYDYCAH
;
A
#
# COMPACT_ATOMS: atom_id res chain seq x y z
N PHE A 1 22.91 1.34 -5.66
CA PHE A 1 22.49 1.40 -7.09
C PHE A 1 21.17 2.14 -7.35
N TRP A 2 20.48 2.73 -6.34
CA TRP A 2 19.22 3.47 -6.52
C TRP A 2 19.38 4.98 -6.79
N VAL A 3 20.55 5.56 -6.47
CA VAL A 3 20.72 7.03 -6.37
C VAL A 3 21.23 7.71 -7.66
N LYS A 4 21.60 6.98 -8.72
CA LYS A 4 22.26 7.60 -9.90
C LYS A 4 21.34 8.11 -11.02
N LYS A 5 20.02 8.00 -10.89
CA LYS A 5 19.08 8.74 -11.73
C LYS A 5 18.12 9.50 -10.82
N GLN A 6 18.57 10.67 -10.34
CA GLN A 6 17.62 11.66 -9.87
C GLN A 6 16.73 12.04 -11.05
N VAL A 7 15.58 11.38 -11.15
CA VAL A 7 14.43 12.02 -11.76
C VAL A 7 14.19 13.23 -10.89
N LYS A 8 14.52 14.41 -11.43
CA LYS A 8 14.34 15.71 -10.78
C LYS A 8 12.83 15.98 -10.75
N LEU A 9 12.08 15.18 -10.00
CA LEU A 9 10.72 15.49 -9.65
C LEU A 9 10.79 16.80 -8.86
N PRO A 10 9.95 17.80 -9.17
CA PRO A 10 9.96 19.05 -8.44
C PRO A 10 9.67 18.73 -6.97
N TYR A 11 10.70 18.87 -6.13
CA TYR A 11 10.67 18.62 -4.68
C TYR A 11 9.54 19.37 -3.95
N SER A 12 8.92 20.34 -4.62
CA SER A 12 7.81 21.16 -4.12
C SER A 12 6.41 20.67 -4.51
N ALA A 13 6.25 19.65 -5.37
CA ALA A 13 4.93 19.25 -5.90
C ALA A 13 4.31 18.01 -5.22
N VAL A 14 5.06 17.33 -4.35
CA VAL A 14 4.65 16.05 -3.73
C VAL A 14 4.38 16.18 -2.22
N GLY A 15 4.38 17.41 -1.70
CA GLY A 15 4.16 17.70 -0.29
C GLY A 15 2.83 17.14 0.19
N GLY A 16 2.87 16.03 0.94
CA GLY A 16 1.70 15.44 1.61
C GLY A 16 1.29 14.04 1.16
N GLY A 17 1.99 13.40 0.21
CA GLY A 17 1.70 12.01 -0.15
C GLY A 17 2.11 11.03 0.95
N HIS A 18 1.15 10.29 1.52
CA HIS A 18 1.44 9.23 2.50
C HIS A 18 1.61 7.88 1.81
N VAL A 19 2.67 7.15 2.16
CA VAL A 19 2.94 5.81 1.63
C VAL A 19 3.09 4.84 2.78
N MET A 20 2.40 3.72 2.74
CA MET A 20 2.60 2.64 3.72
C MET A 20 3.25 1.46 3.03
N LEU A 21 4.41 1.04 3.53
CA LEU A 21 5.11 -0.15 3.05
C LEU A 21 4.69 -1.34 3.90
N LEU A 22 4.26 -2.42 3.23
CA LEU A 22 3.85 -3.67 3.84
C LEU A 22 4.70 -4.82 3.27
N TYR A 23 5.15 -5.71 4.14
CA TYR A 23 5.91 -6.88 3.76
C TYR A 23 5.53 -8.08 4.62
N PRO A 24 5.60 -9.32 4.09
CA PRO A 24 5.39 -10.51 4.88
C PRO A 24 6.59 -10.72 5.82
N PRO A 25 6.42 -11.31 7.01
CA PRO A 25 7.57 -11.82 7.74
C PRO A 25 8.27 -12.87 6.88
N ASP A 26 9.49 -12.56 6.45
CA ASP A 26 10.29 -13.36 5.54
C ASP A 26 11.61 -13.71 6.23
N ASP A 27 12.15 -14.91 5.94
CA ASP A 27 13.44 -15.34 6.48
C ASP A 27 14.62 -14.64 5.77
N ASP A 28 14.37 -14.05 4.59
CA ASP A 28 15.36 -13.28 3.86
C ASP A 28 15.61 -11.91 4.52
N LYS A 29 16.73 -11.81 5.25
CA LYS A 29 17.19 -10.60 5.91
C LYS A 29 17.45 -9.42 4.96
N ARG A 30 17.58 -9.66 3.65
CA ARG A 30 17.77 -8.60 2.64
C ARG A 30 16.50 -7.79 2.40
N LEU A 31 15.32 -8.38 2.64
CA LEU A 31 14.05 -7.73 2.40
C LEU A 31 13.84 -6.49 3.30
N PRO A 32 14.01 -6.57 4.64
CA PRO A 32 14.00 -5.39 5.52
C PRO A 32 14.98 -4.28 5.10
N GLU A 33 16.19 -4.65 4.67
CA GLU A 33 17.19 -3.67 4.22
C GLU A 33 16.74 -2.93 2.95
N LEU A 34 16.19 -3.65 1.97
CA LEU A 34 15.64 -3.06 0.74
C LEU A 34 14.44 -2.16 1.03
N LEU A 35 13.57 -2.56 1.95
CA LEU A 35 12.42 -1.76 2.39
C LEU A 35 12.84 -0.48 3.09
N CYS A 36 13.84 -0.55 3.98
CA CYS A 36 14.43 0.63 4.60
C CYS A 36 15.03 1.56 3.54
N HIS A 37 15.78 1.03 2.56
CA HIS A 37 16.32 1.84 1.47
C HIS A 37 15.23 2.48 0.60
N LEU A 38 14.18 1.73 0.26
CA LEU A 38 13.03 2.23 -0.50
C LEU A 38 12.30 3.33 0.29
N GLY A 39 12.03 3.09 1.57
CA GLY A 39 11.39 4.05 2.46
C GLY A 39 12.18 5.34 2.60
N SER A 40 13.49 5.25 2.85
CA SER A 40 14.37 6.44 2.93
C SER A 40 14.43 7.19 1.59
N SER A 41 14.43 6.47 0.47
CA SER A 41 14.41 7.09 -0.86
C SER A 41 13.11 7.85 -1.11
N LEU A 42 11.97 7.26 -0.72
CA LEU A 42 10.65 7.91 -0.82
C LEU A 42 10.54 9.14 0.11
N GLN A 43 11.09 9.07 1.33
CA GLN A 43 11.17 10.23 2.21
C GLN A 43 12.04 11.35 1.62
N ALA A 44 13.17 11.01 1.01
CA ALA A 44 14.02 11.98 0.33
C ALA A 44 13.32 12.66 -0.86
N LEU A 45 12.32 12.00 -1.45
CA LEU A 45 11.46 12.55 -2.51
C LEU A 45 10.28 13.38 -1.97
N GLY A 46 10.10 13.47 -0.65
CA GLY A 46 9.05 14.27 0.00
C GLY A 46 7.80 13.49 0.42
N PHE A 47 7.78 12.16 0.28
CA PHE A 47 6.66 11.33 0.75
C PHE A 47 6.76 11.04 2.25
N THR A 48 5.62 11.00 2.94
CA THR A 48 5.56 10.52 4.33
C THR A 48 5.40 9.01 4.33
N VAL A 49 6.49 8.29 4.60
CA VAL A 49 6.49 6.82 4.61
C VAL A 49 6.21 6.26 6.00
N SER A 50 5.27 5.32 6.08
CA SER A 50 5.00 4.50 7.27
C SER A 50 5.48 3.08 7.01
N LEU A 51 6.39 2.60 7.86
CA LEU A 51 6.94 1.26 7.83
C LEU A 51 6.88 0.69 9.25
N ASP A 52 6.44 -0.55 9.37
CA ASP A 52 6.39 -1.32 10.62
C ASP A 52 7.77 -1.48 11.25
N LEU A 53 8.84 -1.69 10.46
CA LEU A 53 10.23 -1.70 10.95
C LEU A 53 10.62 -0.41 11.69
N TRP A 54 10.04 0.73 11.33
CA TRP A 54 10.30 2.02 11.99
C TRP A 54 9.35 2.32 13.14
N SER A 55 8.27 1.55 13.27
CA SER A 55 7.20 1.78 14.25
C SER A 55 7.09 0.66 15.30
N GLN A 56 8.19 -0.06 15.56
CA GLN A 56 8.20 -1.21 16.48
C GLN A 56 7.72 -0.87 17.90
N GLY A 57 8.01 0.35 18.39
CA GLY A 57 7.49 0.82 19.68
C GLY A 57 5.97 0.94 19.71
N GLU A 58 5.36 1.56 18.69
CA GLU A 58 3.90 1.66 18.58
C GLU A 58 3.25 0.30 18.36
N LEU A 59 3.86 -0.56 17.54
CA LEU A 59 3.39 -1.92 17.27
C LEU A 59 3.38 -2.79 18.51
N SER A 60 4.40 -2.65 19.38
CA SER A 60 4.47 -3.40 20.64
C SER A 60 3.38 -2.98 21.63
N VAL A 61 2.92 -1.72 21.56
CA VAL A 61 1.90 -1.18 22.46
C VAL A 61 0.47 -1.40 21.93
N LEU A 62 0.24 -1.12 20.64
CA LEU A 62 -1.09 -1.19 20.02
C LEU A 62 -1.42 -2.59 19.48
N GLY A 63 -0.41 -3.40 19.21
CA GLY A 63 -0.54 -4.62 18.44
C GLY A 63 -0.66 -4.38 16.93
N PRO A 64 -0.48 -5.44 16.13
CA PRO A 64 -0.35 -5.36 14.68
C PRO A 64 -1.65 -4.93 13.97
N VAL A 65 -2.80 -5.44 14.41
CA VAL A 65 -4.11 -5.11 13.81
C VAL A 65 -4.49 -3.65 14.07
N PRO A 66 -4.51 -3.14 15.34
CA PRO A 66 -4.91 -1.75 15.60
C PRO A 66 -3.93 -0.74 15.00
N TRP A 67 -2.64 -1.06 14.97
CA TRP A 67 -1.64 -0.23 14.31
C TRP A 67 -1.90 -0.11 12.80
N LEU A 68 -2.15 -1.24 12.11
CA LEU A 68 -2.49 -1.25 10.69
C LEU A 68 -3.74 -0.39 10.42
N HIS A 69 -4.80 -0.59 11.20
CA HIS A 69 -6.03 0.20 11.04
C HIS A 69 -5.80 1.69 11.22
N SER A 70 -4.99 2.10 12.20
CA SER A 70 -4.62 3.50 12.40
C SER A 70 -3.88 4.08 11.18
N ARG A 71 -2.95 3.32 10.59
CA ARG A 71 -2.21 3.76 9.39
C ARG A 71 -3.10 3.80 8.14
N LEU A 72 -3.97 2.81 7.94
CA LEU A 72 -4.92 2.78 6.83
C LEU A 72 -5.96 3.91 6.93
N ASP A 73 -6.47 4.20 8.13
CA ASP A 73 -7.38 5.33 8.37
C ASP A 73 -6.69 6.67 8.07
N ARG A 74 -5.43 6.82 8.50
CA ARG A 74 -4.64 8.01 8.15
C ARG A 74 -4.45 8.15 6.65
N LEU A 75 -4.17 7.06 5.92
CA LEU A 75 -4.09 7.08 4.45
C LEU A 75 -5.42 7.47 3.80
N LYS A 76 -6.57 6.99 4.32
CA LYS A 76 -7.89 7.41 3.84
C LYS A 76 -8.11 8.92 4.05
N ARG A 77 -7.75 9.43 5.22
CA ARG A 77 -7.96 10.84 5.59
C ARG A 77 -6.96 11.81 4.98
N GLN A 78 -5.74 11.38 4.70
CA GLN A 78 -4.65 12.24 4.20
C GLN A 78 -4.29 11.99 2.74
N GLY A 79 -4.88 10.97 2.11
CA GLY A 79 -4.56 10.59 0.74
C GLY A 79 -3.21 9.88 0.69
N GLY A 80 -3.20 8.70 0.11
CA GLY A 80 -2.00 7.91 0.06
C GLY A 80 -2.26 6.50 -0.44
N LYS A 81 -1.17 5.75 -0.62
CA LYS A 81 -1.22 4.41 -1.19
C LYS A 81 -0.48 3.43 -0.31
N VAL A 82 -1.04 2.22 -0.22
CA VAL A 82 -0.38 1.10 0.44
C VAL A 82 0.39 0.33 -0.61
N VAL A 83 1.68 0.14 -0.37
CA VAL A 83 2.60 -0.59 -1.24
C VAL A 83 2.92 -1.92 -0.57
N LEU A 84 2.44 -3.01 -1.14
CA LEU A 84 2.77 -4.37 -0.72
C LEU A 84 3.99 -4.86 -1.50
N VAL A 85 4.99 -5.38 -0.79
CA VAL A 85 6.09 -6.09 -1.45
C VAL A 85 5.63 -7.50 -1.81
N LEU A 86 5.75 -7.85 -3.09
CA LEU A 86 5.55 -9.17 -3.61
C LEU A 86 6.86 -9.97 -3.52
N THR A 87 6.96 -10.86 -2.53
CA THR A 87 7.98 -11.90 -2.44
C THR A 87 7.34 -13.28 -2.58
N GLN A 88 8.15 -14.34 -2.62
CA GLN A 88 7.63 -15.70 -2.60
C GLN A 88 6.81 -15.98 -1.35
N THR A 89 7.22 -15.43 -0.21
CA THR A 89 6.52 -15.55 1.07
C THR A 89 5.18 -14.80 1.05
N THR A 90 5.11 -13.62 0.41
CA THR A 90 3.85 -12.89 0.16
C THR A 90 2.85 -13.76 -0.59
N TRP A 91 3.34 -14.46 -1.63
CA TRP A 91 2.53 -15.32 -2.48
C TRP A 91 1.93 -16.48 -1.70
N THR A 92 2.80 -17.28 -1.07
CA THR A 92 2.38 -18.47 -0.33
C THR A 92 1.43 -18.11 0.80
N ARG A 93 1.73 -17.05 1.56
CA ARG A 93 0.85 -16.57 2.65
C ARG A 93 -0.52 -16.11 2.15
N ALA A 94 -0.58 -15.43 1.00
CA ALA A 94 -1.85 -14.96 0.45
C ALA A 94 -2.74 -16.12 -0.03
N GLU A 95 -2.14 -17.15 -0.64
CA GLU A 95 -2.84 -18.39 -1.03
C GLU A 95 -3.35 -19.16 0.19
N GLU A 96 -2.49 -19.38 1.20
CA GLU A 96 -2.87 -20.08 2.44
C GLU A 96 -4.00 -19.35 3.18
N TRP A 97 -3.91 -18.02 3.26
CA TRP A 97 -4.95 -17.20 3.89
C TRP A 97 -6.28 -17.26 3.13
N GLY A 98 -6.22 -17.30 1.79
CA GLY A 98 -7.39 -17.51 0.94
C GLY A 98 -8.02 -18.88 1.14
N ALA A 99 -7.22 -19.95 1.20
CA ALA A 99 -7.69 -21.32 1.41
C ALA A 99 -8.36 -21.49 2.78
N CYS A 100 -7.72 -21.03 3.87
CA CYS A 100 -8.29 -21.11 5.22
C CYS A 100 -9.56 -20.26 5.40
N SER A 101 -9.75 -19.19 4.62
CA SER A 101 -10.97 -18.38 4.69
C SER A 101 -12.17 -19.04 4.01
N CYS A 102 -11.92 -19.95 3.05
CA CYS A 102 -12.97 -20.71 2.36
C CYS A 102 -13.42 -21.95 3.16
N GLU A 103 -12.50 -22.66 3.81
CA GLU A 103 -12.81 -23.90 4.57
C GLU A 103 -13.64 -23.65 5.84
N ASN A 104 -13.56 -22.45 6.43
CA ASN A 104 -14.32 -22.11 7.64
C ASN A 104 -15.81 -21.81 7.42
N ASN A 105 -16.29 -21.80 6.17
CA ASN A 105 -17.71 -21.60 5.86
C ASN A 105 -18.50 -22.91 5.73
N GLU A 106 -17.86 -24.08 5.76
CA GLU A 106 -18.54 -25.34 5.44
C GLU A 106 -18.53 -26.40 6.57
N GLU A 107 -17.71 -26.27 7.62
CA GLU A 107 -17.74 -27.27 8.69
C GLU A 107 -17.28 -26.73 10.06
N SER A 108 -18.21 -26.20 10.86
CA SER A 108 -18.01 -26.11 12.32
C SER A 108 -19.21 -26.65 13.11
N ILE A 109 -19.57 -27.90 12.84
CA ILE A 109 -20.10 -28.77 13.90
C ILE A 109 -19.36 -30.09 13.83
N LYS A 110 -18.19 -30.16 14.47
CA LYS A 110 -17.77 -31.28 15.32
C LYS A 110 -16.40 -31.00 15.92
N GLY A 111 -16.35 -31.14 17.24
CA GLY A 111 -15.15 -31.01 18.03
C GLY A 111 -14.08 -32.01 17.58
N ALA A 112 -12.86 -31.51 17.42
CA ALA A 112 -11.65 -32.28 17.50
C ALA A 112 -10.60 -31.38 18.13
N GLU A 113 -10.34 -31.62 19.42
CA GLU A 113 -9.10 -31.22 20.06
C GLU A 113 -7.96 -31.85 19.25
N GLY A 114 -7.17 -31.00 18.60
CA GLY A 114 -6.04 -31.38 17.76
C GLY A 114 -5.10 -30.19 17.63
N ASP A 115 -3.98 -30.28 18.33
CA ASP A 115 -2.88 -29.31 18.40
C ASP A 115 -2.22 -29.03 17.03
N SER A 116 -2.93 -28.36 16.12
CA SER A 116 -2.37 -27.86 14.85
C SER A 116 -3.02 -26.58 14.32
N ALA A 117 -3.81 -25.91 15.15
CA ALA A 117 -3.91 -24.46 15.07
C ALA A 117 -2.61 -23.88 15.62
N LEU A 118 -1.52 -24.01 14.86
CA LEU A 118 -0.30 -23.22 15.06
C LEU A 118 -0.78 -21.82 15.43
N SER A 119 -0.37 -21.36 16.61
CA SER A 119 -0.45 -19.98 17.06
C SER A 119 0.12 -19.08 15.96
N ARG A 120 -0.67 -18.80 14.93
CA ARG A 120 -0.34 -17.87 13.87
C ARG A 120 -0.47 -16.53 14.54
N HIS A 121 0.63 -16.07 15.13
CA HIS A 121 0.74 -14.70 15.60
C HIS A 121 0.25 -13.82 14.45
N VAL A 122 -0.87 -13.13 14.69
CA VAL A 122 -1.44 -12.22 13.71
C VAL A 122 -0.38 -11.14 13.50
N ASP A 123 0.24 -11.13 12.33
CA ASP A 123 1.20 -10.11 11.95
C ASP A 123 0.49 -9.01 11.16
N VAL A 124 1.17 -7.89 10.96
CA VAL A 124 0.65 -6.72 10.22
C VAL A 124 0.26 -7.12 8.80
N PHE A 125 1.03 -8.02 8.17
CA PHE A 125 0.79 -8.49 6.82
C PHE A 125 -0.51 -9.31 6.71
N GLY A 126 -0.71 -10.30 7.57
CA GLY A 126 -1.92 -11.11 7.63
C GLY A 126 -3.17 -10.28 7.94
N ALA A 127 -3.05 -9.30 8.84
CA ALA A 127 -4.11 -8.33 9.08
C ALA A 127 -4.44 -7.50 7.82
N SER A 128 -3.43 -7.20 7.00
CA SER A 128 -3.63 -6.45 5.75
C SER A 128 -4.37 -7.24 4.68
N LEU A 129 -4.22 -8.57 4.62
CA LEU A 129 -4.93 -9.42 3.66
C LEU A 129 -6.46 -9.29 3.81
N SER A 130 -6.96 -9.19 5.05
CA SER A 130 -8.38 -8.96 5.33
C SER A 130 -8.86 -7.63 4.77
N CYS A 131 -8.05 -6.58 4.92
CA CYS A 131 -8.37 -5.25 4.39
C CYS A 131 -8.36 -5.22 2.86
N ILE A 132 -7.39 -5.90 2.24
CA ILE A 132 -7.27 -6.02 0.79
C ILE A 132 -8.45 -6.79 0.23
N LEU A 133 -8.85 -7.91 0.85
CA LEU A 133 -10.03 -8.67 0.44
C LEU A 133 -11.29 -7.78 0.48
N ALA A 134 -11.48 -7.01 1.55
CA ALA A 134 -12.64 -6.13 1.68
C ALA A 134 -12.69 -5.07 0.57
N ASP A 135 -11.55 -4.45 0.24
CA ASP A 135 -11.46 -3.47 -0.85
C ASP A 135 -11.52 -4.15 -2.25
N TYR A 136 -11.09 -5.40 -2.38
CA TYR A 136 -11.17 -6.21 -3.60
C TYR A 136 -12.62 -6.56 -3.94
N LEU A 137 -13.40 -7.00 -2.95
CA LEU A 137 -14.83 -7.28 -3.12
C LEU A 137 -15.63 -6.02 -3.51
N GLN A 138 -15.13 -4.84 -3.16
CA GLN A 138 -15.72 -3.55 -3.56
C GLN A 138 -15.21 -3.05 -4.92
N GLY A 139 -14.31 -3.77 -5.59
CA GLY A 139 -13.71 -3.37 -6.87
C GLY A 139 -12.74 -2.19 -6.76
N ARG A 140 -12.29 -1.84 -5.55
CA ARG A 140 -11.48 -0.63 -5.26
C ARG A 140 -10.07 -0.92 -4.77
N ALA A 141 -9.66 -2.19 -4.76
CA ALA A 141 -8.34 -2.58 -4.27
C ALA A 141 -7.19 -1.88 -5.03
N GLY A 142 -7.28 -1.76 -6.36
CA GLY A 142 -6.24 -1.13 -7.19
C GLY A 142 -6.07 0.38 -6.98
N GLU A 143 -7.10 1.05 -6.44
CA GLU A 143 -7.03 2.47 -6.07
C GLU A 143 -6.18 2.70 -4.82
N ARG A 144 -6.22 1.74 -3.88
CA ARG A 144 -5.70 1.91 -2.51
C ARG A 144 -4.42 1.10 -2.26
N PHE A 145 -4.26 -0.01 -2.95
CA PHE A 145 -3.14 -0.91 -2.84
C PHE A 145 -2.41 -1.02 -4.18
N MET A 146 -1.09 -1.20 -4.10
CA MET A 146 -0.25 -1.55 -5.24
C MET A 146 0.78 -2.57 -4.80
N LEU A 147 1.27 -3.34 -5.77
CA LEU A 147 2.29 -4.35 -5.58
C LEU A 147 3.63 -3.86 -6.13
N VAL A 148 4.70 -4.17 -5.42
CA VAL A 148 6.07 -3.95 -5.86
C VAL A 148 6.83 -5.26 -5.73
N GLN A 149 7.52 -5.66 -6.79
CA GLN A 149 8.50 -6.74 -6.72
C GLN A 149 9.90 -6.16 -6.89
N PHE A 150 10.86 -6.67 -6.11
CA PHE A 150 12.27 -6.35 -6.30
C PHE A 150 12.89 -7.37 -7.26
N GLU A 151 13.45 -6.91 -8.37
CA GLU A 151 14.14 -7.78 -9.33
C GLU A 151 15.35 -8.49 -8.72
N SER A 152 15.94 -7.94 -7.65
CA SER A 152 16.99 -8.58 -6.88
C SER A 152 16.51 -9.75 -6.01
N LEU A 153 15.21 -9.86 -5.77
CA LEU A 153 14.53 -10.92 -5.03
C LEU A 153 13.34 -11.42 -5.85
N PRO A 154 13.58 -12.06 -7.01
CA PRO A 154 12.49 -12.53 -7.84
C PRO A 154 11.66 -13.53 -7.01
N PRO A 155 10.32 -13.37 -6.95
CA PRO A 155 9.47 -14.40 -6.38
C PRO A 155 9.69 -15.66 -7.22
N ALA A 156 10.34 -16.68 -6.66
CA ALA A 156 10.65 -17.90 -7.38
C ALA A 156 9.37 -18.74 -7.48
N PRO A 157 8.69 -18.82 -8.64
CA PRO A 157 7.48 -19.63 -8.73
C PRO A 157 7.88 -21.10 -8.50
N PRO A 158 7.32 -21.80 -7.50
CA PRO A 158 7.56 -23.21 -7.32
C PRO A 158 6.86 -23.94 -8.48
N GLY A 159 7.64 -24.28 -9.50
CA GLY A 159 7.22 -25.13 -10.62
C GLY A 159 6.10 -24.52 -11.47
N GLY A 160 6.47 -23.66 -12.43
CA GLY A 160 5.56 -23.18 -13.47
C GLY A 160 4.73 -21.97 -13.05
N TYR A 161 4.30 -21.21 -14.06
CA TYR A 161 3.52 -19.97 -13.96
C TYR A 161 2.27 -20.16 -13.09
N ARG A 162 2.39 -19.97 -11.76
CA ARG A 162 1.20 -19.78 -10.93
C ARG A 162 0.67 -18.37 -11.18
N PRO A 163 -0.63 -18.19 -11.42
CA PRO A 163 -1.24 -16.88 -11.57
C PRO A 163 -1.29 -16.17 -10.22
N LEU A 164 -1.14 -14.84 -10.22
CA LEU A 164 -1.16 -13.99 -9.02
C LEU A 164 -2.34 -14.37 -8.09
N PRO A 165 -2.15 -14.47 -6.77
CA PRO A 165 -3.22 -14.82 -5.84
C PRO A 165 -4.44 -13.93 -6.07
N ARG A 166 -5.64 -14.51 -5.98
CA ARG A 166 -6.89 -13.79 -6.34
C ARG A 166 -7.04 -12.44 -5.64
N LEU A 167 -6.58 -12.34 -4.39
CA LEU A 167 -6.60 -11.12 -3.57
C LEU A 167 -5.81 -9.96 -4.18
N PHE A 168 -4.81 -10.30 -4.97
CA PHE A 168 -3.89 -9.36 -5.59
C PHE A 168 -4.26 -9.10 -7.06
N CYS A 169 -5.19 -9.87 -7.62
CA CYS A 169 -5.71 -9.61 -8.96
C CYS A 169 -6.35 -8.21 -9.03
N GLY A 170 -5.96 -7.42 -10.02
CA GLY A 170 -6.42 -6.04 -10.20
C GLY A 170 -5.57 -4.99 -9.46
N LEU A 171 -4.56 -5.40 -8.69
CA LEU A 171 -3.56 -4.46 -8.17
C LEU A 171 -2.50 -4.16 -9.23
N HIS A 172 -2.02 -2.91 -9.25
CA HIS A 172 -0.91 -2.52 -10.12
C HIS A 172 0.41 -3.10 -9.59
N LEU A 173 1.07 -3.93 -10.41
CA LEU A 173 2.37 -4.52 -10.10
C LEU A 173 3.50 -3.73 -10.77
N TYR A 174 4.47 -3.28 -9.97
CA TYR A 174 5.68 -2.62 -10.45
C TYR A 174 6.93 -3.43 -10.14
N SER A 175 7.81 -3.56 -11.13
CA SER A 175 9.12 -4.21 -10.99
C SER A 175 10.18 -3.17 -10.71
N LEU A 176 10.87 -3.27 -9.57
CA LEU A 176 11.95 -2.35 -9.22
C LEU A 176 13.30 -3.03 -9.41
N PRO A 177 14.29 -2.36 -10.04
CA PRO A 177 14.30 -0.92 -10.36
C PRO A 177 13.73 -0.51 -11.73
N SER A 178 13.42 -1.43 -12.64
CA SER A 178 13.10 -1.11 -14.06
C SER A 178 11.90 -0.18 -14.25
N GLN A 179 10.85 -0.33 -13.44
CA GLN A 179 9.59 0.43 -13.50
C GLN A 179 9.49 1.50 -12.40
N SER A 180 10.63 1.90 -11.82
CA SER A 180 10.70 2.92 -10.74
C SER A 180 10.04 4.25 -11.10
N LEU A 181 10.19 4.74 -12.33
CA LEU A 181 9.55 5.99 -12.76
C LEU A 181 8.02 5.86 -12.79
N GLY A 182 7.49 4.73 -13.27
CA GLY A 182 6.05 4.46 -13.29
C GLY A 182 5.50 4.38 -11.88
N PHE A 183 6.22 3.68 -10.99
CA PHE A 183 5.89 3.58 -9.57
C PHE A 183 5.84 4.96 -8.88
N LEU A 184 6.86 5.80 -9.09
CA LEU A 184 6.90 7.13 -8.48
C LEU A 184 5.85 8.09 -9.06
N THR A 185 5.61 8.03 -10.37
CA THR A 185 4.58 8.84 -11.02
C THR A 185 3.21 8.50 -10.47
N GLU A 186 2.91 7.21 -10.34
CA GLU A 186 1.67 6.72 -9.74
C GLU A 186 1.51 7.29 -8.32
N LEU A 187 2.51 7.12 -7.45
CA LEU A 187 2.48 7.67 -6.08
C LEU A 187 2.32 9.21 -6.06
N ALA A 188 2.99 9.91 -6.98
CA ALA A 188 2.90 11.36 -7.09
C ALA A 188 1.53 11.83 -7.56
N VAL A 189 0.84 11.09 -8.44
CA VAL A 189 -0.54 11.40 -8.85
C VAL A 189 -1.49 11.33 -7.66
N PHE A 190 -1.33 10.36 -6.76
CA PHE A 190 -2.15 10.30 -5.53
C PHE A 190 -1.85 11.45 -4.56
N ALA A 191 -0.60 11.90 -4.49
CA ALA A 191 -0.23 13.08 -3.71
C ALA A 191 -0.76 14.38 -4.33
N ALA A 192 -0.66 14.53 -5.65
CA ALA A 192 -1.05 15.73 -6.39
C ALA A 192 -2.56 15.86 -6.65
N GLY A 193 -3.30 14.74 -6.68
CA GLY A 193 -4.76 14.73 -6.80
C GLY A 193 -5.46 15.52 -5.69
N ARG A 194 -4.78 15.75 -4.56
CA ARG A 194 -5.24 16.68 -3.51
C ARG A 194 -5.07 18.15 -3.85
N LEU A 195 -3.96 18.56 -4.45
CA LEU A 195 -3.79 19.96 -4.84
C LEU A 195 -4.87 20.37 -5.86
N PHE A 196 -5.30 19.45 -6.72
CA PHE A 196 -6.39 19.73 -7.67
C PHE A 196 -7.76 19.84 -6.98
N LEU A 197 -8.06 19.01 -5.98
CA LEU A 197 -9.32 19.08 -5.21
C LEU A 197 -9.34 20.22 -4.19
N GLU A 198 -8.21 20.55 -3.55
CA GLU A 198 -8.09 21.74 -2.70
C GLU A 198 -8.14 23.03 -3.54
N TYR A 199 -7.55 23.04 -4.74
CA TYR A 199 -7.67 24.17 -5.67
C TYR A 199 -9.11 24.37 -6.17
N ILE A 200 -9.85 23.30 -6.42
CA ILE A 200 -11.29 23.38 -6.75
C ILE A 200 -12.10 23.78 -5.50
N SER A 201 -11.81 23.24 -4.31
CA SER A 201 -12.50 23.61 -3.07
C SER A 201 -12.30 25.10 -2.72
N TRP A 202 -11.09 25.64 -2.92
CA TRP A 202 -10.81 27.08 -2.74
C TRP A 202 -11.51 27.96 -3.78
N ASN A 203 -11.54 27.56 -5.06
CA ASN A 203 -12.12 28.38 -6.12
C ASN A 203 -13.66 28.27 -6.21
N TYR A 204 -14.27 27.23 -5.65
CA TYR A 204 -15.73 27.01 -5.70
C TYR A 204 -16.45 27.18 -4.34
N PHE A 205 -15.73 27.49 -3.25
CA PHE A 205 -16.32 27.68 -1.91
C PHE A 205 -15.99 29.05 -1.27
N THR A 206 -15.97 30.12 -2.07
CA THR A 206 -16.09 31.49 -1.56
C THR A 206 -17.43 32.11 -2.00
N PRO A 207 -18.47 32.13 -1.15
CA PRO A 207 -19.69 32.85 -1.47
C PRO A 207 -19.52 34.30 -0.99
N ASN A 208 -19.21 35.19 -1.93
CA ASN A 208 -19.56 36.62 -1.99
C ASN A 208 -18.39 37.48 -2.45
N SER A 209 -18.49 37.99 -3.69
CA SER A 209 -18.84 39.40 -3.86
C SER A 209 -19.17 39.71 -5.34
N PRO A 210 -20.09 40.67 -5.59
CA PRO A 210 -20.68 40.90 -6.89
C PRO A 210 -19.91 41.98 -7.65
N LEU A 211 -19.56 41.74 -8.90
CA LEU A 211 -19.10 42.82 -9.78
C LEU A 211 -19.92 42.83 -11.08
N LYS A 212 -20.85 43.79 -11.05
CA LYS A 212 -21.46 44.54 -12.16
C LYS A 212 -20.81 44.30 -13.52
N TYR A 213 -21.61 43.84 -14.46
CA TYR A 213 -21.40 44.09 -15.88
C TYR A 213 -22.13 45.39 -16.25
N ASP A 214 -21.38 46.47 -16.37
CA ASP A 214 -21.73 47.59 -17.24
C ASP A 214 -20.70 47.58 -18.37
N TYR A 215 -21.15 47.33 -19.60
CA TYR A 215 -20.38 47.68 -20.79
C TYR A 215 -21.31 48.30 -21.83
N CYS A 216 -20.99 49.55 -22.16
CA CYS A 216 -21.61 50.42 -23.12
C CYS A 216 -21.77 49.75 -24.50
N ALA A 217 -22.92 49.99 -25.14
CA ALA A 217 -23.08 49.86 -26.59
C ALA A 217 -23.19 51.26 -27.21
N HIS A 218 -22.43 51.42 -28.30
CA HIS A 218 -22.33 52.58 -29.19
C HIS A 218 -23.67 53.06 -29.74
#